data_AF-A0A167D8V3-F1
#
_entry.id   AF-A0A167D8V3-F1
#
_cell.length_a   1.000
_cell.length_b   1.000
_cell.length_c   1.000
_cell.angle_alpha   90.00
_cell.angle_beta   90.00
_cell.angle_gamma   90.00
#
_symmetry.space_group_name_H-M   'P 1'
#
loop_
_entity.id
_entity.type
_entity.pdbx_description
1 polymer ?
#
loop_
_entity_poly.entity_id
_entity_poly.type
_entity_poly.pdbx_seq_one_letter_code
_entity_poly.pdbx_strand_id
1 'polypeptide(L)'
;MEIFSVIIAVSLTMFLFSSLSSMLVELINRKLNTRSKQLNDMLHTFYTEELKPYTTSDEPADAADKFVRHVDKKDSKERITTNEFMRSLAKTDTGYQIFESIENNAQYFIEDIAYRFEEIGERYSEYYRLHARKVNILVSVFLAFAMNINLITIVHSLQYNNDASKALVEKAATLVHAQPNAPSSTELQSVLTEINSLNIPYGWPKQPFINNDAMPLDIGAYALAFRDSIAMGIDQFGLGWLIWIVTTLITGMLIGLGSPFWFDVLKRLFVFNRFANVMFSATKNPTNDVPSEPVVQPWDAFKQGIQARRVEQKLLEKIQGDSSDNTQSKND
;
A
#
# COMPACT_ATOMS: atom_id res chain seq x y z
N MET A 1 19.19 7.30 33.14
CA MET A 1 17.75 7.31 32.80
C MET A 1 17.11 5.99 33.16
N GLU A 2 15.80 5.99 33.39
CA GLU A 2 15.06 4.73 33.52
C GLU A 2 15.13 3.96 32.20
N ILE A 3 15.41 2.65 32.28
CA ILE A 3 15.49 1.76 31.11
C ILE A 3 14.22 1.84 30.25
N PHE A 4 13.10 2.11 30.89
CA PHE A 4 11.81 2.29 30.25
C PHE A 4 11.74 3.48 29.28
N SER A 5 12.32 4.63 29.65
CA SER A 5 12.40 5.82 28.78
C SER A 5 13.23 5.55 27.53
N VAL A 6 14.33 4.80 27.67
CA VAL A 6 15.18 4.40 26.54
C VAL A 6 14.41 3.49 25.58
N ILE A 7 13.65 2.52 26.09
CA ILE A 7 12.85 1.60 25.27
C ILE A 7 11.77 2.37 24.46
N ILE A 8 11.12 3.37 25.06
CA ILE A 8 10.16 4.23 24.34
C ILE A 8 10.85 5.02 23.23
N ALA A 9 11.99 5.66 23.55
CA ALA A 9 12.74 6.45 22.58
C ALA A 9 13.25 5.60 21.39
N VAL A 10 13.75 4.38 21.67
CA VAL A 10 14.14 3.41 20.65
C VAL A 10 12.94 3.00 19.80
N SER A 11 11.79 2.73 20.43
CA SER A 11 10.58 2.31 19.72
C SER A 11 10.04 3.41 18.80
N LEU A 12 10.13 4.69 19.21
CA LEU A 12 9.79 5.82 18.35
C LEU A 12 10.77 5.95 17.19
N THR A 13 12.07 5.80 17.46
CA THR A 13 13.10 5.82 16.41
C THR A 13 12.84 4.73 15.36
N MET A 14 12.53 3.50 15.80
CA MET A 14 12.19 2.41 14.90
C MET A 14 10.90 2.66 14.12
N PHE A 15 9.88 3.23 14.78
CA PHE A 15 8.64 3.65 14.11
C PHE A 15 8.91 4.63 12.97
N LEU A 16 9.80 5.60 13.16
CA LEU A 16 10.15 6.60 12.13
C LEU A 16 10.90 5.97 10.96
N PHE A 17 11.88 5.10 11.22
CA PHE A 17 12.58 4.39 10.16
C PHE A 17 11.65 3.47 9.37
N SER A 18 10.75 2.75 10.05
CA SER A 18 9.74 1.93 9.39
C SER A 18 8.78 2.76 8.56
N SER A 19 8.44 3.97 9.02
CA SER A 19 7.60 4.90 8.28
C SER A 19 8.31 5.42 7.03
N LEU A 20 9.58 5.80 7.15
CA LEU A 20 10.41 6.22 6.02
C LEU A 20 10.54 5.11 4.97
N SER A 21 10.79 3.88 5.41
CA SER A 21 10.87 2.73 4.52
C SER A 21 9.55 2.49 3.79
N SER A 22 8.41 2.52 4.50
CA SER A 22 7.08 2.42 3.89
C SER A 22 6.84 3.52 2.86
N MET A 23 7.22 4.77 3.14
CA MET A 23 7.11 5.89 2.19
C MET A 23 7.96 5.64 0.94
N LEU A 24 9.19 5.16 1.10
CA LEU A 24 10.06 4.84 -0.04
C LEU A 24 9.46 3.73 -0.91
N VAL A 25 8.95 2.67 -0.28
CA VAL A 25 8.28 1.58 -0.99
C VAL A 25 7.04 2.09 -1.73
N GLU A 26 6.25 2.96 -1.10
CA GLU A 26 5.07 3.57 -1.71
C GLU A 26 5.46 4.47 -2.89
N LEU A 27 6.50 5.29 -2.77
CA LEU A 27 7.00 6.13 -3.87
C LEU A 27 7.50 5.29 -5.05
N ILE A 28 8.24 4.22 -4.78
CA ILE A 28 8.70 3.28 -5.82
C ILE A 28 7.49 2.64 -6.50
N ASN A 29 6.54 2.11 -5.73
CA ASN A 29 5.35 1.45 -6.28
C ASN A 29 4.44 2.42 -7.05
N ARG A 30 4.33 3.67 -6.58
CA ARG A 30 3.57 4.73 -7.24
C ARG A 30 4.19 5.10 -8.59
N LYS A 31 5.52 5.18 -8.67
CA LYS A 31 6.22 5.46 -9.94
C LYS A 31 6.11 4.30 -10.93
N LEU A 32 6.04 3.07 -10.43
CA LEU A 32 5.95 1.85 -11.24
C LEU A 32 4.52 1.46 -11.63
N ASN A 33 3.50 2.23 -11.23
CA ASN A 33 2.08 1.92 -11.46
C ASN A 33 1.71 0.47 -11.10
N THR A 34 2.35 -0.10 -10.07
CA THR A 34 2.27 -1.53 -9.77
C THR A 34 0.83 -1.97 -9.56
N ARG A 35 0.01 -1.18 -8.86
CA ARG A 35 -1.40 -1.52 -8.56
C ARG A 35 -2.30 -1.62 -9.79
N SER A 36 -2.11 -0.75 -10.78
CA SER A 36 -2.87 -0.85 -12.03
C SER A 36 -2.44 -2.07 -12.84
N LYS A 37 -1.12 -2.33 -12.92
CA LYS A 37 -0.61 -3.54 -13.56
C LYS A 37 -1.17 -4.81 -12.91
N GLN A 38 -1.23 -4.84 -11.59
CA GLN A 38 -1.81 -5.93 -10.81
C GLN A 38 -3.28 -6.20 -11.15
N LEU A 39 -4.08 -5.13 -11.28
CA LEU A 39 -5.48 -5.22 -11.70
C LEU A 39 -5.60 -5.73 -13.14
N ASN A 40 -4.75 -5.24 -14.03
CA ASN A 40 -4.72 -5.65 -15.43
C ASN A 40 -4.40 -7.16 -15.56
N ASP A 41 -3.36 -7.64 -14.87
CA ASP A 41 -2.99 -9.06 -14.84
C ASP A 41 -4.14 -9.93 -14.29
N MET A 42 -4.82 -9.47 -13.24
CA MET A 42 -5.99 -10.14 -12.66
C MET A 42 -7.16 -10.21 -13.65
N LEU A 43 -7.49 -9.11 -14.31
CA LEU A 43 -8.59 -9.05 -15.29
C LEU A 43 -8.31 -9.91 -16.53
N HIS A 44 -7.06 -9.93 -16.99
CA HIS A 44 -6.65 -10.76 -18.12
C HIS A 44 -6.76 -12.25 -17.77
N THR A 45 -6.36 -12.62 -16.56
CA THR A 45 -6.52 -13.99 -16.04
C THR A 45 -7.99 -14.35 -15.92
N PHE A 46 -8.80 -13.47 -15.31
CA PHE A 46 -10.24 -13.66 -15.18
C PHE A 46 -10.91 -13.88 -16.54
N TYR A 47 -10.59 -13.05 -17.53
CA TYR A 47 -11.13 -13.21 -18.87
C TYR A 47 -10.78 -14.58 -19.47
N THR A 48 -9.50 -14.94 -19.38
CA THR A 48 -8.96 -16.14 -20.04
C THR A 48 -9.48 -17.43 -19.40
N GLU A 49 -9.60 -17.45 -18.07
CA GLU A 49 -9.99 -18.63 -17.29
C GLU A 49 -11.51 -18.76 -17.15
N GLU A 50 -12.23 -17.65 -16.95
CA GLU A 50 -13.65 -17.68 -16.57
C GLU A 50 -14.60 -17.19 -17.67
N LEU A 51 -14.21 -16.23 -18.52
CA LEU A 51 -15.13 -15.67 -19.54
C LEU A 51 -15.01 -16.36 -20.90
N LYS A 52 -13.78 -16.66 -21.33
CA LYS A 52 -13.47 -17.28 -22.62
C LYS A 52 -14.22 -18.60 -22.91
N PRO A 53 -14.51 -19.47 -21.92
CA PRO A 53 -15.30 -20.68 -22.17
C PRO A 53 -16.73 -20.41 -22.65
N TYR A 54 -17.25 -19.20 -22.44
CA TYR A 54 -18.62 -18.80 -22.77
C TYR A 54 -18.71 -17.86 -23.98
N THR A 55 -17.58 -17.56 -24.61
CA THR A 55 -17.51 -16.73 -25.82
C THR A 55 -17.52 -17.59 -27.08
N THR A 56 -17.82 -16.98 -28.22
CA THR A 56 -17.76 -17.68 -29.52
C THR A 56 -16.32 -18.10 -29.88
N SER A 57 -16.18 -19.20 -30.62
CA SER A 57 -14.89 -19.83 -30.96
C SER A 57 -13.95 -18.96 -31.81
N ASP A 58 -14.49 -17.93 -32.48
CA ASP A 58 -13.80 -17.06 -33.43
C ASP A 58 -13.34 -15.71 -32.82
N GLU A 59 -13.24 -15.62 -31.49
CA GLU A 59 -12.80 -14.38 -30.86
C GLU A 59 -11.38 -13.97 -31.31
N PRO A 60 -11.17 -12.68 -31.62
CA PRO A 60 -9.87 -12.19 -32.03
C PRO A 60 -8.85 -12.34 -30.90
N ALA A 61 -7.57 -12.52 -31.26
CA ALA A 61 -6.49 -12.74 -30.30
C ALA A 61 -6.33 -11.61 -29.25
N ASP A 62 -6.87 -10.42 -29.53
CA ASP A 62 -6.84 -9.24 -28.65
C ASP A 62 -8.11 -9.06 -27.80
N ALA A 63 -9.00 -10.07 -27.72
CA ALA A 63 -10.28 -9.95 -27.02
C ALA A 63 -10.10 -9.70 -25.51
N ALA A 64 -9.12 -10.36 -24.87
CA ALA A 64 -8.76 -10.11 -23.47
C ALA A 64 -8.28 -8.66 -23.26
N ASP A 65 -7.43 -8.14 -24.13
CA ASP A 65 -6.96 -6.74 -24.06
C ASP A 65 -8.10 -5.74 -24.26
N LYS A 66 -9.03 -6.03 -25.20
CA LYS A 66 -10.23 -5.22 -25.41
C LYS A 66 -11.13 -5.22 -24.19
N PHE A 67 -11.31 -6.36 -23.54
CA PHE A 67 -12.07 -6.49 -22.30
C PHE A 67 -11.44 -5.66 -21.18
N VAL A 68 -10.14 -5.84 -20.93
CA VAL A 68 -9.42 -5.10 -19.89
C VAL A 68 -9.54 -3.59 -20.12
N ARG A 69 -9.34 -3.12 -21.35
CA ARG A 69 -9.53 -1.69 -21.70
C ARG A 69 -10.97 -1.20 -21.52
N HIS A 70 -11.99 -2.05 -21.59
CA HIS A 70 -13.37 -1.62 -21.30
C HIS A 70 -13.60 -1.45 -19.80
N VAL A 71 -13.00 -2.32 -18.98
CA VAL A 71 -13.13 -2.31 -17.52
C VAL A 71 -12.27 -1.20 -16.89
N ASP A 72 -11.04 -1.01 -17.38
CA ASP A 72 -10.11 0.05 -16.99
C ASP A 72 -9.54 0.78 -18.20
N LYS A 73 -10.31 1.74 -18.73
CA LYS A 73 -10.02 2.52 -19.95
C LYS A 73 -8.66 3.25 -19.98
N LYS A 74 -8.02 3.46 -18.84
CA LYS A 74 -6.80 4.28 -18.74
C LYS A 74 -5.68 3.61 -17.96
N ASP A 75 -5.79 2.33 -17.63
CA ASP A 75 -4.88 1.66 -16.70
C ASP A 75 -4.65 2.54 -15.46
N SER A 76 -5.76 3.04 -14.92
CA SER A 76 -5.77 4.10 -13.90
C SER A 76 -6.39 3.63 -12.59
N LYS A 77 -7.12 2.51 -12.63
CA LYS A 77 -7.78 1.99 -11.45
C LYS A 77 -6.81 1.10 -10.69
N GLU A 78 -6.79 1.28 -9.38
CA GLU A 78 -6.03 0.40 -8.49
C GLU A 78 -6.85 -0.81 -8.05
N ARG A 79 -8.18 -0.67 -8.04
CA ARG A 79 -9.16 -1.68 -7.63
C ARG A 79 -10.47 -1.44 -8.36
N ILE A 80 -11.23 -2.50 -8.55
CA ILE A 80 -12.63 -2.44 -8.98
C ILE A 80 -13.46 -3.28 -8.00
N THR A 81 -14.66 -2.81 -7.69
CA THR A 81 -15.61 -3.59 -6.89
C THR A 81 -16.31 -4.63 -7.77
N THR A 82 -16.86 -5.69 -7.18
CA THR A 82 -17.67 -6.69 -7.90
C THR A 82 -18.79 -6.02 -8.69
N ASN A 83 -19.51 -5.07 -8.10
CA ASN A 83 -20.61 -4.36 -8.77
C ASN A 83 -20.13 -3.49 -9.94
N GLU A 84 -18.97 -2.85 -9.81
CA GLU A 84 -18.36 -2.08 -10.90
C GLU A 84 -17.88 -3.00 -12.02
N PHE A 85 -17.31 -4.15 -11.67
CA PHE A 85 -16.94 -5.21 -12.59
C PHE A 85 -18.17 -5.71 -13.35
N MET A 86 -19.27 -6.08 -12.67
CA MET A 86 -20.50 -6.55 -13.32
C MET A 86 -21.10 -5.51 -14.27
N ARG A 87 -21.11 -4.23 -13.87
CA ARG A 87 -21.54 -3.13 -14.75
C ARG A 87 -20.65 -2.98 -15.98
N SER A 88 -19.35 -3.19 -15.81
CA SER A 88 -18.38 -3.09 -16.91
C SER A 88 -18.50 -4.29 -17.85
N LEU A 89 -18.63 -5.50 -17.30
CA LEU A 89 -18.86 -6.75 -18.04
C LEU A 89 -20.11 -6.64 -18.91
N ALA A 90 -21.24 -6.18 -18.35
CA ALA A 90 -22.49 -5.98 -19.09
C ALA A 90 -22.35 -5.04 -20.30
N LYS A 91 -21.39 -4.11 -20.28
CA LYS A 91 -21.12 -3.17 -21.38
C LYS A 91 -20.19 -3.74 -22.44
N THR A 92 -19.57 -4.89 -22.23
CA THR A 92 -18.68 -5.56 -23.19
C THR A 92 -19.47 -6.45 -24.14
N ASP A 93 -18.91 -6.73 -25.34
CA ASP A 93 -19.53 -7.64 -26.30
C ASP A 93 -19.66 -9.05 -25.73
N THR A 94 -18.62 -9.52 -25.01
CA THR A 94 -18.62 -10.77 -24.25
C THR A 94 -19.80 -10.85 -23.27
N GLY A 95 -19.99 -9.83 -22.43
CA GLY A 95 -21.09 -9.83 -21.46
C GLY A 95 -22.48 -9.79 -22.12
N TYR A 96 -22.60 -9.16 -23.29
CA TYR A 96 -23.83 -9.15 -24.07
C TYR A 96 -24.12 -10.53 -24.70
N GLN A 97 -23.11 -11.18 -25.30
CA GLN A 97 -23.22 -12.52 -25.88
C GLN A 97 -23.60 -13.56 -24.82
N ILE A 98 -22.98 -13.48 -23.64
CA ILE A 98 -23.30 -14.33 -22.48
C ILE A 98 -24.75 -14.14 -22.05
N PHE A 99 -25.24 -12.89 -22.03
CA PHE A 99 -26.61 -12.63 -21.64
C PHE A 99 -27.63 -13.18 -22.65
N GLU A 100 -27.35 -13.09 -23.95
CA GLU A 100 -28.24 -13.61 -25.00
C GLU A 100 -28.21 -15.14 -25.12
N SER A 101 -27.08 -15.78 -24.84
CA SER A 101 -26.94 -17.25 -24.97
C SER A 101 -27.60 -18.03 -23.82
N ILE A 102 -27.90 -17.37 -22.70
CA ILE A 102 -28.47 -18.02 -21.51
C ILE A 102 -29.97 -17.70 -21.42
N GLU A 103 -30.79 -18.52 -22.07
CA GLU A 103 -32.26 -18.35 -22.15
C GLU A 103 -32.98 -18.47 -20.78
N ASN A 104 -32.52 -19.38 -19.92
CA ASN A 104 -33.06 -19.59 -18.56
C ASN A 104 -31.86 -19.78 -17.61
N ASN A 105 -31.82 -19.01 -16.51
CA ASN A 105 -30.75 -19.00 -15.48
C ASN A 105 -29.60 -17.98 -15.66
N ALA A 106 -29.79 -16.93 -16.46
CA ALA A 106 -28.82 -15.84 -16.56
C ALA A 106 -28.47 -15.24 -15.19
N GLN A 107 -29.44 -15.16 -14.26
CA GLN A 107 -29.19 -14.70 -12.90
C GLN A 107 -28.16 -15.58 -12.16
N TYR A 108 -28.37 -16.90 -12.09
CA TYR A 108 -27.45 -17.82 -11.41
C TYR A 108 -26.06 -17.80 -12.03
N PHE A 109 -25.99 -17.71 -13.36
CA PHE A 109 -24.72 -17.60 -14.05
C PHE A 109 -23.97 -16.31 -13.69
N ILE A 110 -24.67 -15.17 -13.69
CA ILE A 110 -24.09 -13.87 -13.35
C ILE A 110 -23.67 -13.80 -11.87
N GLU A 111 -24.42 -14.44 -10.98
CA GLU A 111 -24.04 -14.62 -9.57
C GLU A 111 -22.78 -15.51 -9.42
N ASP A 112 -22.67 -16.60 -10.17
CA ASP A 112 -21.47 -17.46 -10.19
C ASP A 112 -20.22 -16.72 -10.71
N ILE A 113 -20.37 -15.93 -11.79
CA ILE A 113 -19.29 -15.07 -12.31
C ILE A 113 -18.86 -14.01 -11.28
N ALA A 114 -19.82 -13.40 -10.58
CA ALA A 114 -19.52 -12.44 -9.52
C ALA A 114 -18.73 -13.10 -8.36
N TYR A 115 -19.14 -14.30 -7.96
CA TYR A 115 -18.45 -15.07 -6.93
C TYR A 115 -17.02 -15.44 -7.34
N ARG A 116 -16.83 -15.97 -8.57
CA ARG A 116 -15.49 -16.29 -9.11
C ARG A 116 -14.60 -15.06 -9.23
N PHE A 117 -15.18 -13.91 -9.54
CA PHE A 117 -14.44 -12.65 -9.59
C PHE A 117 -13.92 -12.26 -8.21
N GLU A 118 -14.75 -12.37 -7.17
CA GLU A 118 -14.33 -12.15 -5.79
C GLU A 118 -13.25 -13.14 -5.37
N GLU A 119 -13.41 -14.43 -5.68
CA GLU A 119 -12.44 -15.47 -5.34
C GLU A 119 -11.07 -15.22 -6.00
N ILE A 120 -11.05 -14.92 -7.30
CA ILE A 120 -9.83 -14.55 -8.04
C ILE A 120 -9.24 -13.26 -7.45
N GLY A 121 -10.07 -12.26 -7.18
CA GLY A 121 -9.66 -11.00 -6.57
C GLY A 121 -9.01 -11.16 -5.20
N GLU A 122 -9.52 -12.07 -4.37
CA GLU A 122 -8.93 -12.42 -3.08
C GLU A 122 -7.56 -13.09 -3.23
N ARG A 123 -7.44 -14.08 -4.13
CA ARG A 123 -6.16 -14.76 -4.42
C ARG A 123 -5.09 -13.78 -4.88
N TYR A 124 -5.43 -12.89 -5.82
CA TYR A 124 -4.51 -11.86 -6.30
C TYR A 124 -4.17 -10.85 -5.19
N SER A 125 -5.16 -10.44 -4.39
CA SER A 125 -4.94 -9.54 -3.25
C SER A 125 -3.98 -10.12 -2.21
N GLU A 126 -4.09 -11.41 -1.91
CA GLU A 126 -3.18 -12.10 -1.00
C GLU A 126 -1.78 -12.21 -1.60
N TYR A 127 -1.67 -12.68 -2.85
CA TYR A 127 -0.40 -12.78 -3.57
C TYR A 127 0.36 -11.46 -3.56
N TYR A 128 -0.31 -10.35 -3.87
CA TYR A 128 0.33 -9.03 -3.89
C TYR A 128 0.65 -8.49 -2.50
N ARG A 129 -0.15 -8.82 -1.48
CA ARG A 129 0.16 -8.47 -0.08
C ARG A 129 1.45 -9.14 0.38
N LEU A 130 1.63 -10.41 0.05
CA LEU A 130 2.87 -11.15 0.36
C LEU A 130 4.07 -10.58 -0.39
N HIS A 131 3.90 -10.24 -1.67
CA HIS A 131 4.95 -9.61 -2.46
C HIS A 131 5.33 -8.23 -1.93
N ALA A 132 4.35 -7.36 -1.62
CA ALA A 132 4.58 -6.05 -1.05
C ALA A 132 5.33 -6.14 0.29
N ARG A 133 4.98 -7.12 1.14
CA ARG A 133 5.70 -7.37 2.40
C ARG A 133 7.16 -7.76 2.17
N LYS A 134 7.43 -8.66 1.22
CA LYS A 134 8.82 -9.05 0.86
C LYS A 134 9.62 -7.85 0.34
N VAL A 135 9.04 -7.05 -0.55
CA VAL A 135 9.65 -5.82 -1.07
C VAL A 135 9.93 -4.85 0.07
N ASN A 136 9.00 -4.65 1.00
CA ASN A 136 9.19 -3.78 2.16
C ASN A 136 10.35 -4.23 3.05
N ILE A 137 10.49 -5.53 3.30
CA ILE A 137 11.61 -6.07 4.08
C ILE A 137 12.93 -5.83 3.35
N LEU A 138 12.99 -6.11 2.04
CA LEU A 138 14.22 -5.91 1.25
C LEU A 138 14.63 -4.43 1.19
N VAL A 139 13.67 -3.52 0.97
CA VAL A 139 13.93 -2.07 0.98
C VAL A 139 14.37 -1.61 2.36
N SER A 140 13.76 -2.11 3.44
CA SER A 140 14.16 -1.77 4.81
C SER A 140 15.57 -2.27 5.16
N VAL A 141 15.93 -3.48 4.71
CA VAL A 141 17.29 -4.03 4.86
C VAL A 141 18.29 -3.19 4.08
N PHE A 142 17.99 -2.89 2.81
CA PHE A 142 18.82 -2.01 2.01
C PHE A 142 18.99 -0.64 2.65
N LEU A 143 17.91 -0.04 3.14
CA LEU A 143 17.92 1.25 3.85
C LEU A 143 18.80 1.20 5.09
N ALA A 144 18.71 0.13 5.89
CA ALA A 144 19.54 -0.04 7.08
C ALA A 144 21.03 -0.12 6.74
N PHE A 145 21.43 -0.83 5.68
CA PHE A 145 22.82 -0.85 5.22
C PHE A 145 23.26 0.49 4.63
N ALA A 146 22.43 1.08 3.76
CA ALA A 146 22.70 2.35 3.09
C ALA A 146 22.92 3.48 4.10
N MET A 147 22.09 3.53 5.15
CA MET A 147 22.15 4.55 6.20
C MET A 147 22.95 4.13 7.43
N ASN A 148 23.53 2.93 7.45
CA ASN A 148 24.23 2.35 8.60
C ASN A 148 23.38 2.39 9.90
N ILE A 149 22.11 2.03 9.77
CA ILE A 149 21.17 2.00 10.88
C ILE A 149 21.38 0.69 11.65
N ASN A 150 21.79 0.81 12.91
CA ASN A 150 22.04 -0.32 13.79
C ASN A 150 21.33 -0.12 15.13
N LEU A 151 20.48 -1.09 15.50
CA LEU A 151 19.70 -1.03 16.73
C LEU A 151 20.58 -0.90 17.99
N ILE A 152 21.71 -1.60 18.03
CA ILE A 152 22.62 -1.54 19.18
C ILE A 152 23.20 -0.13 19.32
N THR A 153 23.61 0.47 18.20
CA THR A 153 24.10 1.85 18.16
C THR A 153 23.03 2.85 18.58
N ILE A 154 21.77 2.66 18.14
CA ILE A 154 20.64 3.50 18.55
C ILE A 154 20.43 3.41 20.07
N VAL A 155 20.36 2.19 20.61
CA VAL A 155 20.17 1.96 22.06
C VAL A 155 21.30 2.61 22.85
N HIS A 156 22.55 2.38 22.45
CA HIS A 156 23.72 2.95 23.10
C HIS A 156 23.65 4.49 23.06
N SER A 157 23.45 5.07 21.88
CA SER A 157 23.33 6.51 21.66
C SER A 157 22.27 7.16 22.57
N LEU A 158 21.08 6.57 22.63
CA LEU A 158 19.97 7.07 23.43
C LEU A 158 20.17 6.86 24.93
N GLN A 159 20.85 5.79 25.33
CA GLN A 159 21.16 5.55 26.74
C GLN A 159 22.13 6.60 27.32
N TYR A 160 23.09 7.08 26.52
CA TYR A 160 24.06 8.09 26.96
C TYR A 160 23.60 9.54 26.70
N ASN A 161 22.71 9.77 25.73
CA ASN A 161 22.14 11.11 25.45
C ASN A 161 20.77 11.28 26.13
N ASN A 162 20.81 11.81 27.36
CA ASN A 162 19.60 11.98 28.18
C ASN A 162 18.60 12.98 27.59
N ASP A 163 19.06 14.01 26.87
CA ASP A 163 18.18 15.05 26.35
C ASP A 163 17.44 14.60 25.08
N ALA A 164 18.15 13.92 24.16
CA ALA A 164 17.54 13.33 22.97
C ALA A 164 16.47 12.29 23.33
N SER A 165 16.77 11.43 24.32
CA SER A 165 15.82 10.44 24.80
C SER A 165 14.58 11.06 25.44
N LYS A 166 14.73 12.11 26.25
CA LYS A 166 13.57 12.83 26.84
C LYS A 166 12.69 13.44 25.77
N ALA A 167 13.29 14.10 24.78
CA ALA A 167 12.55 14.70 23.67
C ALA A 167 11.78 13.64 22.87
N LEU A 168 12.40 12.50 22.56
CA LEU A 168 11.73 11.37 21.90
C LEU A 168 10.58 10.80 22.73
N VAL A 169 10.75 10.66 24.05
CA VAL A 169 9.68 10.17 24.94
C VAL A 169 8.49 11.13 24.96
N GLU A 170 8.74 12.43 25.05
CA GLU A 170 7.70 13.46 25.01
C GLU A 170 6.92 13.40 23.69
N LYS A 171 7.61 13.29 22.56
CA LYS A 171 6.97 13.15 21.24
C LYS A 171 6.19 11.86 21.08
N ALA A 172 6.75 10.76 21.58
CA ALA A 172 6.05 9.48 21.55
C ALA A 172 4.74 9.56 22.36
N ALA A 173 4.74 10.26 23.49
CA ALA A 173 3.54 10.51 24.27
C ALA A 173 2.53 11.35 23.49
N THR A 174 2.94 12.42 22.81
CA THR A 174 2.00 13.23 22.00
C THR A 174 1.37 12.41 20.86
N LEU A 175 2.16 11.57 20.19
CA LEU A 175 1.69 10.75 19.08
C LEU A 175 0.67 9.68 19.51
N VAL A 176 0.96 8.98 20.61
CA VAL A 176 0.08 7.91 21.12
C VAL A 176 -1.21 8.47 21.72
N HIS A 177 -1.19 9.68 22.29
CA HIS A 177 -2.41 10.30 22.84
C HIS A 177 -3.29 10.96 21.77
N ALA A 178 -2.71 11.41 20.66
CA ALA A 178 -3.45 12.12 19.61
C ALA A 178 -4.27 11.19 18.70
N GLN A 179 -3.91 9.90 18.56
CA GLN A 179 -4.55 9.03 17.56
C GLN A 179 -4.72 7.56 18.00
N PRO A 180 -5.84 6.91 17.62
CA PRO A 180 -6.03 5.46 17.79
C PRO A 180 -5.24 4.62 16.77
N ASN A 181 -4.95 5.18 15.59
CA ASN A 181 -4.29 4.53 14.46
C ASN A 181 -2.91 5.14 14.18
N ALA A 182 -2.09 4.46 13.37
CA ALA A 182 -0.79 4.97 12.97
C ALA A 182 -0.93 6.27 12.15
N PRO A 183 -0.07 7.28 12.39
CA PRO A 183 -0.18 8.60 11.74
C PRO A 183 0.02 8.53 10.23
N SER A 184 -0.66 9.44 9.53
CA SER A 184 -0.60 9.59 8.08
C SER A 184 0.76 10.13 7.62
N SER A 185 1.07 10.00 6.33
CA SER A 185 2.35 10.43 5.75
C SER A 185 2.61 11.94 5.90
N THR A 186 1.57 12.77 5.87
CA THR A 186 1.65 14.22 6.10
C THR A 186 2.03 14.56 7.56
N GLU A 187 1.49 13.81 8.52
CA GLU A 187 1.78 13.99 9.95
C GLU A 187 3.18 13.46 10.31
N LEU A 188 3.67 12.47 9.58
CA LEU A 188 5.05 12.00 9.71
C LEU A 188 6.07 13.05 9.24
N GLN A 189 5.74 13.88 8.24
CA GLN A 189 6.63 14.94 7.79
C GLN A 189 6.87 16.02 8.85
N SER A 190 5.82 16.41 9.60
CA SER A 190 5.97 17.37 10.70
C SER A 190 6.81 16.79 11.84
N VAL A 191 6.61 15.52 12.18
CA VAL A 191 7.42 14.80 13.18
C VAL A 191 8.88 14.67 12.74
N LEU A 192 9.14 14.33 11.47
CA LEU A 192 10.50 14.20 10.94
C LEU A 192 11.24 15.55 10.91
N THR A 193 10.56 16.63 10.54
CA THR A 193 11.14 17.98 10.52
C THR A 193 11.53 18.44 11.92
N GLU A 194 10.69 18.15 12.91
CA GLU A 194 10.96 18.48 14.30
C GLU A 194 12.06 17.59 14.91
N ILE A 195 12.13 16.31 14.52
CA ILE A 195 13.16 15.37 14.98
C ILE A 195 14.54 15.65 14.36
N ASN A 196 14.61 16.16 13.14
CA ASN A 196 15.87 16.58 12.54
C ASN A 196 16.55 17.70 13.36
N SER A 197 15.75 18.52 14.07
CA SER A 197 16.28 19.54 14.99
C SER A 197 16.88 18.95 16.28
N LEU A 198 16.51 17.70 16.64
CA LEU A 198 16.97 17.03 17.87
C LEU A 198 18.35 16.37 17.71
N ASN A 199 18.97 16.46 16.53
CA ASN A 199 20.31 15.97 16.23
C ASN A 199 20.55 14.52 16.69
N ILE A 200 19.53 13.68 16.53
CA ILE A 200 19.53 12.30 17.04
C ILE A 200 20.64 11.53 16.31
N PRO A 201 21.61 10.93 17.02
CA PRO A 201 22.66 10.16 16.36
C PRO A 201 22.07 8.83 15.90
N TYR A 202 21.60 8.79 14.66
CA TYR A 202 21.22 7.55 13.99
C TYR A 202 22.13 7.33 12.77
N GLY A 203 23.01 6.35 12.86
CA GLY A 203 24.04 6.10 11.84
C GLY A 203 25.13 7.17 11.82
N TRP A 204 26.36 6.74 11.49
CA TRP A 204 27.57 7.56 11.28
C TRP A 204 28.14 8.28 12.52
N PRO A 205 29.37 7.93 12.98
CA PRO A 205 30.07 8.66 14.06
C PRO A 205 30.56 10.05 13.64
N LYS A 206 30.67 10.30 12.34
CA LYS A 206 31.01 11.60 11.75
C LYS A 206 29.88 11.96 10.80
N GLN A 207 28.98 12.81 11.26
CA GLN A 207 27.83 13.24 10.46
C GLN A 207 28.32 14.12 9.29
N PRO A 208 28.04 13.79 8.02
CA PRO A 208 28.09 14.79 6.95
C PRO A 208 26.89 15.75 7.01
N PHE A 209 25.84 15.44 7.79
CA PHE A 209 24.58 16.17 7.84
C PHE A 209 24.52 17.36 8.84
N ILE A 210 25.54 17.55 9.69
CA ILE A 210 25.64 18.77 10.54
C ILE A 210 26.02 19.97 9.69
N ASN A 211 26.74 19.73 8.59
CA ASN A 211 27.00 20.74 7.60
C ASN A 211 25.88 20.60 6.57
N ASN A 212 24.90 21.51 6.61
CA ASN A 212 23.71 21.63 5.75
C ASN A 212 23.98 21.68 4.23
N ASP A 213 25.18 21.33 3.76
CA ASP A 213 25.62 21.44 2.37
C ASP A 213 25.32 20.19 1.54
N ALA A 214 25.05 19.04 2.18
CA ALA A 214 24.63 17.83 1.48
C ALA A 214 23.14 17.95 1.09
N MET A 215 22.87 18.21 -0.20
CA MET A 215 21.50 18.17 -0.72
C MET A 215 20.87 16.79 -0.48
N PRO A 216 19.57 16.71 -0.16
CA PRO A 216 18.84 15.47 0.17
C PRO A 216 18.75 14.44 -0.96
N LEU A 217 19.41 14.67 -2.10
CA LEU A 217 19.47 13.77 -3.25
C LEU A 217 20.87 13.70 -3.91
N ASP A 218 21.94 14.10 -3.21
CA ASP A 218 23.31 13.95 -3.73
C ASP A 218 23.77 12.49 -3.65
N ILE A 219 23.51 11.75 -4.73
CA ILE A 219 23.86 10.34 -4.89
C ILE A 219 25.37 10.10 -4.66
N GLY A 220 26.22 11.08 -4.99
CA GLY A 220 27.67 11.00 -4.77
C GLY A 220 28.03 11.04 -3.29
N ALA A 221 27.42 11.96 -2.53
CA ALA A 221 27.58 12.01 -1.07
C ALA A 221 27.04 10.74 -0.39
N TYR A 222 25.91 10.19 -0.86
CA TYR A 222 25.38 8.92 -0.35
C TYR A 222 26.32 7.73 -0.65
N ALA A 223 26.94 7.69 -1.82
CA ALA A 223 27.88 6.63 -2.19
C ALA A 223 29.17 6.70 -1.35
N LEU A 224 29.69 7.91 -1.12
CA LEU A 224 30.86 8.13 -0.26
C LEU A 224 30.56 7.80 1.20
N ALA A 225 29.41 8.26 1.71
CA ALA A 225 28.93 7.87 3.01
C ALA A 225 28.90 6.34 3.07
N PHE A 226 28.09 5.67 2.25
CA PHE A 226 27.96 4.20 2.22
C PHE A 226 29.29 3.43 2.22
N ARG A 227 30.29 3.86 1.46
CA ARG A 227 31.62 3.25 1.49
C ARG A 227 32.26 3.34 2.87
N ASP A 228 32.18 4.51 3.49
CA ASP A 228 32.79 4.78 4.79
C ASP A 228 32.06 4.04 5.94
N SER A 229 30.78 3.62 5.80
CA SER A 229 30.10 2.84 6.87
C SER A 229 30.59 1.43 6.88
N ILE A 230 30.78 0.88 5.69
CA ILE A 230 31.35 -0.43 5.52
C ILE A 230 32.72 -0.43 6.19
N ALA A 231 33.59 0.54 5.87
CA ALA A 231 34.91 0.65 6.49
C ALA A 231 34.85 0.78 8.02
N MET A 232 34.02 1.68 8.58
CA MET A 232 33.93 1.87 10.03
C MET A 232 33.28 0.68 10.77
N GLY A 233 32.26 0.04 10.19
CA GLY A 233 31.62 -1.14 10.76
C GLY A 233 32.56 -2.34 10.81
N ILE A 234 33.46 -2.44 9.82
CA ILE A 234 34.56 -3.41 9.80
C ILE A 234 35.57 -3.12 10.92
N ASP A 235 35.95 -1.85 11.11
CA ASP A 235 37.01 -1.43 12.05
C ASP A 235 36.59 -1.43 13.53
N GLN A 236 35.29 -1.27 13.84
CA GLN A 236 34.81 -1.06 15.22
C GLN A 236 34.86 -2.33 16.10
N PHE A 237 35.07 -3.51 15.53
CA PHE A 237 34.98 -4.79 16.24
C PHE A 237 35.99 -5.79 15.66
N GLY A 238 36.60 -6.67 16.47
CA GLY A 238 37.67 -7.59 15.99
C GLY A 238 37.22 -8.61 14.93
N LEU A 239 36.05 -9.23 15.10
CA LEU A 239 35.30 -9.97 14.06
C LEU A 239 34.24 -9.07 13.40
N GLY A 240 34.58 -7.80 13.24
CA GLY A 240 33.59 -6.74 13.30
C GLY A 240 32.64 -6.60 12.16
N TRP A 241 33.16 -6.89 10.97
CA TRP A 241 32.37 -6.90 9.76
C TRP A 241 31.20 -7.90 9.84
N LEU A 242 31.40 -9.07 10.46
CA LEU A 242 30.36 -10.09 10.58
C LEU A 242 29.29 -9.69 11.58
N ILE A 243 29.69 -9.21 12.76
CA ILE A 243 28.76 -8.72 13.78
C ILE A 243 27.96 -7.52 13.25
N TRP A 244 28.62 -6.60 12.55
CA TRP A 244 27.98 -5.46 11.92
C TRP A 244 26.96 -5.89 10.86
N ILE A 245 27.31 -6.83 9.95
CA ILE A 245 26.36 -7.36 8.96
C ILE A 245 25.15 -7.97 9.64
N VAL A 246 25.35 -8.85 10.62
CA VAL A 246 24.26 -9.56 11.30
C VAL A 246 23.33 -8.58 12.03
N THR A 247 23.89 -7.65 12.77
CA THR A 247 23.11 -6.69 13.57
C THR A 247 22.39 -5.66 12.70
N THR A 248 23.01 -5.20 11.61
CA THR A 248 22.38 -4.30 10.63
C THR A 248 21.29 -5.02 9.83
N LEU A 249 21.50 -6.28 9.46
CA LEU A 249 20.49 -7.12 8.81
C LEU A 249 19.26 -7.31 9.71
N ILE A 250 19.47 -7.64 10.98
CA ILE A 250 18.37 -7.76 11.97
C ILE A 250 17.65 -6.42 12.12
N THR A 251 18.39 -5.31 12.20
CA THR A 251 17.81 -3.97 12.30
C THR A 251 16.94 -3.64 11.09
N GLY A 252 17.42 -3.93 9.88
CA GLY A 252 16.66 -3.77 8.64
C GLY A 252 15.39 -4.63 8.59
N MET A 253 15.46 -5.89 9.05
CA MET A 253 14.28 -6.75 9.17
C MET A 253 13.26 -6.21 10.17
N LEU A 254 13.73 -5.68 11.31
CA LEU A 254 12.89 -5.04 12.32
C LEU A 254 12.21 -3.77 11.79
N ILE A 255 12.92 -2.95 11.00
CA ILE A 255 12.34 -1.82 10.28
C ILE A 255 11.28 -2.32 9.28
N GLY A 256 11.57 -3.42 8.59
CA GLY A 256 10.71 -4.08 7.60
C GLY A 256 9.41 -4.68 8.14
N LEU A 257 9.26 -4.80 9.46
CA LEU A 257 7.97 -5.13 10.09
C LEU A 257 6.91 -4.04 9.83
N GLY A 258 7.36 -2.82 9.52
CA GLY A 258 6.51 -1.70 9.14
C GLY A 258 6.10 -0.82 10.32
N SER A 259 5.60 0.37 9.99
CA SER A 259 5.20 1.38 10.98
C SER A 259 4.03 0.95 11.87
N PRO A 260 3.03 0.16 11.43
CA PRO A 260 1.95 -0.28 12.32
C PRO A 260 2.45 -1.12 13.51
N PHE A 261 3.42 -2.01 13.27
CA PHE A 261 4.00 -2.84 14.32
C PHE A 261 4.66 -2.00 15.43
N TRP A 262 5.55 -1.07 15.05
CA TRP A 262 6.25 -0.23 16.03
C TRP A 262 5.33 0.78 16.72
N PHE A 263 4.28 1.24 16.05
CA PHE A 263 3.23 2.03 16.68
C PHE A 263 2.46 1.24 17.74
N ASP A 264 2.15 -0.03 17.47
CA ASP A 264 1.54 -0.92 18.46
C ASP A 264 2.48 -1.17 19.66
N VAL A 265 3.78 -1.34 19.42
CA VAL A 265 4.79 -1.42 20.50
C VAL A 265 4.76 -0.16 21.35
N LEU A 266 4.78 1.03 20.74
CA LEU A 266 4.68 2.31 21.45
C LEU A 266 3.40 2.39 22.30
N LYS A 267 2.24 2.11 21.71
CA LYS A 267 0.96 2.08 22.43
C LYS A 267 1.04 1.15 23.64
N ARG A 268 1.55 -0.07 23.45
CA ARG A 268 1.68 -1.05 24.54
C ARG A 268 2.60 -0.55 25.64
N LEU A 269 3.70 0.14 25.33
CA LEU A 269 4.57 0.74 26.33
C LEU A 269 3.83 1.82 27.14
N PHE A 270 3.13 2.75 26.49
CA PHE A 270 2.36 3.79 27.21
C PHE A 270 1.15 3.25 27.97
N VAL A 271 0.51 2.19 27.46
CA VAL A 271 -0.57 1.48 28.17
C VAL A 271 -0.01 0.72 29.37
N PHE A 272 1.15 0.05 29.24
CA PHE A 272 1.82 -0.63 30.34
C PHE A 272 2.28 0.35 31.44
N ASN A 273 2.81 1.51 31.06
CA ASN A 273 3.13 2.60 32.00
C ASN A 273 1.88 3.10 32.75
N ARG A 274 0.71 3.08 32.09
CA ARG A 274 -0.57 3.39 32.71
C ARG A 274 -1.10 2.22 33.56
N PHE A 275 -0.95 0.97 33.14
CA PHE A 275 -1.35 -0.23 33.90
C PHE A 275 -0.54 -0.44 35.17
N ALA A 276 0.75 -0.07 35.18
CA ALA A 276 1.53 -0.01 36.43
C ALA A 276 0.93 0.96 37.47
N ASN A 277 0.26 2.02 37.00
CA ASN A 277 -0.50 2.98 37.82
C ASN A 277 -2.01 2.65 37.95
N VAL A 278 -2.54 1.70 37.16
CA VAL A 278 -3.99 1.39 37.03
C VAL A 278 -4.31 -0.09 37.33
N MET A 279 -3.36 -0.87 37.87
CA MET A 279 -3.62 -2.14 38.57
C MET A 279 -4.59 -2.01 39.77
N PHE A 280 -5.22 -0.83 39.96
CA PHE A 280 -6.29 -0.54 40.90
C PHE A 280 -7.58 0.02 40.29
N SER A 281 -7.86 -0.09 38.98
CA SER A 281 -9.20 0.26 38.47
C SER A 281 -9.61 -0.51 37.22
N ALA A 282 -10.81 -1.07 37.32
CA ALA A 282 -11.34 -2.13 36.49
C ALA A 282 -11.67 -1.73 35.04
N THR A 283 -11.61 -2.78 34.22
CA THR A 283 -12.02 -2.96 32.82
C THR A 283 -13.37 -2.34 32.41
N LYS A 284 -13.40 -1.78 31.19
CA LYS A 284 -14.55 -1.91 30.26
C LYS A 284 -14.13 -1.74 28.80
N ASN A 285 -14.62 -2.63 27.93
CA ASN A 285 -14.48 -2.60 26.46
C ASN A 285 -15.57 -1.70 25.81
N PRO A 286 -15.29 -1.09 24.64
CA PRO A 286 -16.31 -0.74 23.68
C PRO A 286 -16.22 -1.60 22.39
N THR A 287 -17.38 -2.06 21.94
CA THR A 287 -17.68 -2.63 20.63
C THR A 287 -17.85 -1.51 19.59
N ASN A 288 -17.33 -1.70 18.38
CA ASN A 288 -17.54 -0.77 17.26
C ASN A 288 -18.39 -1.45 16.17
N ASP A 289 -19.58 -0.92 15.92
CA ASP A 289 -20.38 -1.18 14.72
C ASP A 289 -19.98 -0.18 13.63
N VAL A 290 -19.73 -0.69 12.41
CA VAL A 290 -19.53 0.12 11.19
C VAL A 290 -20.84 0.09 10.40
N PRO A 291 -21.38 1.23 9.92
CA PRO A 291 -22.55 1.25 9.06
C PRO A 291 -22.25 0.59 7.70
N SER A 292 -23.07 -0.39 7.32
CA SER A 292 -23.06 -1.02 6.00
C SER A 292 -23.79 -0.14 4.97
N GLU A 293 -23.12 0.16 3.86
CA GLU A 293 -23.78 0.70 2.66
C GLU A 293 -24.82 -0.31 2.12
N PRO A 294 -25.91 0.16 1.47
CA PRO A 294 -26.93 -0.72 0.92
C PRO A 294 -26.33 -1.68 -0.12
N VAL A 295 -26.39 -2.98 0.17
CA VAL A 295 -25.88 -4.05 -0.68
C VAL A 295 -26.72 -4.12 -1.96
N VAL A 296 -26.25 -3.48 -3.03
CA VAL A 296 -26.77 -3.71 -4.37
C VAL A 296 -26.34 -5.11 -4.79
N GLN A 297 -27.32 -5.98 -5.07
CA GLN A 297 -27.09 -7.35 -5.55
C GLN A 297 -26.37 -7.31 -6.92
N PRO A 298 -25.35 -8.15 -7.18
CA PRO A 298 -24.56 -8.14 -8.42
C PRO A 298 -25.41 -8.23 -9.71
N TRP A 299 -26.51 -8.98 -9.67
CA TRP A 299 -27.48 -9.08 -10.77
C TRP A 299 -28.14 -7.73 -11.12
N ASP A 300 -28.45 -6.91 -10.12
CA ASP A 300 -29.06 -5.60 -10.35
C ASP A 300 -28.07 -4.63 -10.98
N ALA A 301 -26.81 -4.69 -10.57
CA ALA A 301 -25.73 -3.92 -11.18
C ALA A 301 -25.51 -4.33 -12.66
N PHE A 302 -25.53 -5.63 -12.95
CA PHE A 302 -25.43 -6.16 -14.33
C PHE A 302 -26.61 -5.71 -15.22
N LYS A 303 -27.86 -5.87 -14.75
CA LYS A 303 -29.07 -5.46 -15.50
C LYS A 303 -29.04 -3.96 -15.85
N GLN A 304 -28.62 -3.11 -14.91
CA GLN A 304 -28.47 -1.67 -15.16
C GLN A 304 -27.46 -1.40 -16.29
N GLY A 305 -26.38 -2.17 -16.37
CA GLY A 305 -25.40 -2.09 -17.44
C GLY A 305 -25.98 -2.44 -18.82
N ILE A 306 -26.72 -3.55 -18.91
CA ILE A 306 -27.39 -3.98 -20.16
C ILE A 306 -28.41 -2.94 -20.63
N GLN A 307 -29.22 -2.41 -19.71
CA GLN A 307 -30.20 -1.36 -20.03
C GLN A 307 -29.53 -0.10 -20.57
N ALA A 308 -28.45 0.36 -19.93
CA ALA A 308 -27.70 1.52 -20.40
C ALA A 308 -27.15 1.31 -21.82
N ARG A 309 -26.60 0.12 -22.12
CA ARG A 309 -26.08 -0.23 -23.45
C ARG A 309 -27.17 -0.21 -24.53
N ARG A 310 -28.36 -0.75 -24.25
CA ARG A 310 -29.50 -0.73 -25.19
C ARG A 310 -29.98 0.69 -25.49
N VAL A 311 -29.97 1.59 -24.50
CA VAL A 311 -30.32 3.00 -24.70
C VAL A 311 -29.30 3.68 -25.61
N GLU A 312 -28.01 3.44 -25.38
CA GLU A 312 -26.93 3.99 -26.21
C GLU A 312 -27.03 3.53 -27.67
N GLN A 313 -27.28 2.24 -27.91
CA GLN A 313 -27.49 1.70 -29.26
C GLN A 313 -28.69 2.36 -29.97
N LYS A 314 -29.84 2.49 -29.29
CA LYS A 314 -31.01 3.17 -29.85
C LYS A 314 -30.76 4.64 -30.16
N LEU A 315 -29.95 5.32 -29.36
CA LEU A 315 -29.56 6.71 -29.62
C LEU A 315 -28.65 6.80 -30.85
N LEU A 316 -27.69 5.90 -31.00
CA LEU A 316 -26.81 5.84 -32.17
C LEU A 316 -27.59 5.54 -33.46
N GLU A 317 -28.53 4.60 -33.43
CA GLU A 317 -29.43 4.30 -34.55
C GLU A 317 -30.29 5.51 -34.93
N LYS A 318 -30.83 6.23 -33.94
CA LYS A 318 -31.64 7.43 -34.17
C LYS A 318 -30.82 8.56 -34.79
N ILE A 319 -29.59 8.77 -34.32
CA ILE A 319 -28.67 9.77 -34.87
C ILE A 319 -28.29 9.41 -36.32
N GLN A 320 -28.04 8.13 -36.62
CA GLN A 320 -27.73 7.66 -37.97
C GLN A 320 -28.95 7.75 -38.92
N GLY A 321 -30.16 7.45 -38.41
CA GLY A 321 -31.42 7.60 -39.13
C GLY A 321 -31.73 9.04 -39.50
N ASP A 322 -31.62 9.99 -38.55
CA ASP A 322 -31.84 11.42 -38.80
C ASP A 322 -30.81 12.02 -39.79
N SER A 323 -29.57 11.53 -39.79
CA SER A 323 -28.57 11.94 -40.78
C SER A 323 -28.82 11.38 -42.19
N SER A 324 -29.57 10.29 -42.31
CA SER A 324 -29.89 9.67 -43.61
C SER A 324 -31.06 10.39 -44.29
N ASP A 325 -32.09 10.76 -43.54
CA ASP A 325 -33.27 11.49 -44.03
C ASP A 325 -32.94 12.92 -44.51
N ASN A 326 -31.95 13.57 -43.90
CA ASN A 326 -31.56 14.93 -44.26
C ASN A 326 -30.76 15.04 -45.57
N THR A 327 -30.37 13.89 -46.17
CA THR A 327 -29.66 13.83 -47.46
C THR A 327 -30.62 13.63 -48.64
N GLN A 328 -31.81 13.07 -48.41
CA GLN A 328 -32.83 12.86 -49.44
C GLN A 328 -33.71 14.10 -49.68
N SER A 329 -33.87 14.99 -48.70
CA SER A 329 -34.65 16.24 -48.86
C SER A 329 -33.93 17.36 -49.64
N LYS A 330 -32.73 17.12 -50.19
CA LYS A 330 -31.92 18.13 -50.89
C LYS A 330 -31.80 17.92 -52.41
N ASN A 331 -32.51 16.94 -52.96
CA ASN A 331 -32.48 16.58 -54.39
C ASN A 331 -33.84 16.71 -55.11
N ASP A 332 -34.82 17.40 -54.52
CA ASP A 332 -36.05 17.81 -55.23
C ASP A 332 -36.07 19.32 -55.48
#